data_AF-A0AAW6HNJ0-F1
#
_entry.id   AF-A0AAW6HNJ0-F1
#
_cell.length_a   1.000
_cell.length_b   1.000
_cell.length_c   1.000
_cell.angle_alpha   90.00
_cell.angle_beta   90.00
_cell.angle_gamma   90.00
#
_symmetry.space_group_name_H-M   'P 1'
#
loop_
_entity.id
_entity.type
_entity.pdbx_description
1 polymer ?
#
loop_
_entity_poly.entity_id
_entity_poly.type
_entity_poly.pdbx_seq_one_letter_code
_entity_poly.pdbx_strand_id
1 'polypeptide(L)'
;MSGLLGIMAPIVSSCNNGNNINIVSNNSSNDPTDSLAYWDDLYKQYGVTKFSDEQVSKNLKKAKLLKWRDGDTPEIQFYENNDSDELTDQINAIRIESIDTPEKTKVNQEKERVPSDEPELTYAKKATELAQKTIPEGNDVYFWYANAKSYDRLVGTIYYDFNKENKTAISFSATMVLNGLAIPIIKSPTDLLDTSSELYVATKPVAIAANIAILNKRNIWSADNNLSKSIETIYKVRGADTSWVSFLNPKSNNYKIYAKKGDENYAQSVWNFLE
;
A
#
# COMPACT_ATOMS: atom_id res chain seq x y z
N MET A 1 -36.84 -1.47 5.42
CA MET A 1 -36.51 -1.06 4.04
C MET A 1 -35.04 -1.36 3.83
N SER A 2 -34.76 -2.46 3.12
CA SER A 2 -33.42 -3.03 2.98
C SER A 2 -32.75 -2.41 1.76
N GLY A 3 -31.81 -1.49 1.97
CA GLY A 3 -30.99 -0.93 0.90
C GLY A 3 -29.76 -1.79 0.68
N LEU A 4 -29.68 -2.48 -0.47
CA LEU A 4 -28.43 -3.04 -0.97
C LEU A 4 -27.48 -1.88 -1.30
N LEU A 5 -26.47 -1.66 -0.45
CA LEU A 5 -25.28 -0.89 -0.82
C LEU A 5 -24.40 -1.79 -1.69
N GLY A 6 -24.50 -1.57 -3.00
CA GLY A 6 -23.61 -2.18 -3.97
C GLY A 6 -22.17 -1.68 -3.75
N ILE A 7 -21.26 -2.62 -3.47
CA ILE A 7 -19.82 -2.39 -3.45
C ILE A 7 -19.42 -1.93 -4.85
N MET A 8 -19.09 -0.65 -5.01
CA MET A 8 -18.47 -0.14 -6.24
C MET A 8 -17.03 -0.65 -6.27
N ALA A 9 -16.79 -1.74 -7.02
CA ALA A 9 -15.45 -2.06 -7.46
C ALA A 9 -14.90 -0.89 -8.31
N PRO A 10 -13.62 -0.49 -8.13
CA PRO A 10 -13.02 0.53 -8.99
C PRO A 10 -13.01 0.04 -10.44
N ILE A 11 -13.73 0.77 -11.31
CA ILE A 11 -13.75 0.53 -12.75
C ILE A 11 -12.35 0.84 -13.29
N VAL A 12 -11.59 -0.21 -13.63
CA VAL A 12 -10.36 -0.08 -14.40
C VAL A 12 -10.76 0.16 -15.85
N SER A 13 -10.85 1.43 -16.24
CA SER A 13 -11.06 1.82 -17.63
C SER A 13 -9.76 1.60 -18.41
N SER A 14 -9.76 0.60 -19.29
CA SER A 14 -8.70 0.38 -20.27
C SER A 14 -8.83 1.40 -21.40
N CYS A 15 -8.02 2.46 -21.36
CA CYS A 15 -7.80 3.32 -22.52
C CYS A 15 -6.59 2.81 -23.29
N ASN A 16 -6.88 2.01 -24.32
CA ASN A 16 -5.92 1.52 -25.29
C ASN A 16 -5.63 2.65 -26.30
N ASN A 17 -4.49 3.33 -26.18
CA ASN A 17 -4.01 4.24 -27.21
C ASN A 17 -2.66 3.74 -27.73
N GLY A 18 -2.69 3.16 -28.92
CA GLY A 18 -1.53 2.61 -29.60
C GLY A 18 -0.53 3.69 -29.96
N ASN A 19 0.72 3.45 -29.63
CA ASN A 19 1.86 3.97 -30.36
C ASN A 19 2.92 2.87 -30.43
N ASN A 20 3.19 2.42 -31.66
CA ASN A 20 4.22 1.45 -32.00
C ASN A 20 5.59 1.95 -31.55
N ILE A 21 6.19 1.26 -30.59
CA ILE A 21 7.63 1.32 -30.31
C ILE A 21 8.13 -0.12 -30.30
N ASN A 22 9.11 -0.41 -31.15
CA ASN A 22 9.77 -1.71 -31.29
C ASN A 22 10.21 -2.25 -29.93
N ILE A 23 9.42 -3.18 -29.40
CA ILE A 23 9.80 -4.01 -28.26
C ILE A 23 10.73 -5.09 -28.81
N VAL A 24 11.95 -5.13 -28.29
CA VAL A 24 12.82 -6.31 -28.41
C VAL A 24 12.08 -7.46 -27.71
N SER A 25 11.37 -8.27 -28.50
CA SER A 25 10.74 -9.50 -28.05
C SER A 25 11.82 -10.56 -27.83
N ASN A 26 11.91 -11.11 -26.62
CA ASN A 26 11.67 -12.54 -26.38
C ASN A 26 12.15 -12.96 -24.99
N ASN A 27 11.20 -12.95 -24.06
CA ASN A 27 10.98 -14.08 -23.16
C ASN A 27 9.50 -14.00 -22.77
N SER A 28 8.62 -14.59 -23.59
CA SER A 28 7.27 -14.89 -23.14
C SER A 28 7.41 -15.92 -22.02
N SER A 29 7.45 -15.44 -20.80
CA SER A 29 7.38 -16.31 -19.63
C SER A 29 6.04 -17.04 -19.71
N ASN A 30 6.10 -18.37 -19.61
CA ASN A 30 4.89 -19.19 -19.46
C ASN A 30 4.36 -19.17 -18.02
N ASP A 31 4.96 -18.37 -17.14
CA ASP A 31 4.52 -18.27 -15.77
C ASP A 31 3.26 -17.39 -15.68
N PRO A 32 2.15 -17.89 -15.09
CA PRO A 32 0.93 -17.12 -14.97
C PRO A 32 1.12 -15.81 -14.17
N THR A 33 2.14 -15.72 -13.32
CA THR A 33 2.42 -14.52 -12.51
C THR A 33 2.96 -13.34 -13.33
N ASP A 34 3.32 -13.55 -14.60
CA ASP A 34 3.65 -12.47 -15.54
C ASP A 34 2.41 -11.93 -16.27
N SER A 35 1.21 -12.45 -15.99
CA SER A 35 -0.06 -12.04 -16.60
C SER A 35 -0.90 -11.18 -15.66
N LEU A 36 -1.45 -10.08 -16.17
CA LEU A 36 -2.41 -9.25 -15.42
C LEU A 36 -3.67 -10.04 -15.03
N ALA A 37 -4.13 -10.95 -15.88
CA ALA A 37 -5.35 -11.72 -15.63
C ALA A 37 -5.24 -12.61 -14.38
N TYR A 38 -4.05 -13.17 -14.12
CA TYR A 38 -3.79 -13.95 -12.91
C TYR A 38 -3.94 -13.10 -11.64
N TRP A 39 -3.33 -11.92 -11.64
CA TRP A 39 -3.40 -11.02 -10.49
C TRP A 39 -4.78 -10.42 -10.27
N ASP A 40 -5.50 -10.09 -11.35
CA ASP A 40 -6.87 -9.58 -11.26
C ASP A 40 -7.82 -10.62 -10.65
N ASP A 41 -7.61 -11.92 -10.93
CA ASP A 41 -8.36 -13.00 -10.30
C ASP A 41 -8.06 -13.09 -8.80
N LEU A 42 -6.77 -13.07 -8.43
CA LEU A 42 -6.37 -13.04 -7.02
C LEU A 42 -6.90 -11.80 -6.29
N TYR A 43 -6.92 -10.64 -6.93
CA TYR A 43 -7.45 -9.41 -6.33
C TYR A 43 -8.96 -9.50 -6.08
N LYS A 44 -9.73 -10.17 -6.93
CA LYS A 44 -11.16 -10.42 -6.66
C LYS A 44 -11.37 -11.28 -5.42
N GLN A 45 -10.44 -12.20 -5.15
CA GLN A 45 -10.52 -13.10 -3.99
C GLN A 45 -9.96 -12.48 -2.71
N TYR A 46 -8.89 -11.69 -2.81
CA TYR A 46 -8.07 -11.25 -1.68
C TYR A 46 -7.81 -9.74 -1.62
N GLY A 47 -8.44 -8.95 -2.50
CA GLY A 47 -8.34 -7.49 -2.51
C GLY A 47 -9.02 -6.82 -1.31
N VAL A 48 -9.90 -7.55 -0.62
CA VAL A 48 -10.42 -7.21 0.70
C VAL A 48 -9.75 -8.07 1.76
N THR A 49 -9.36 -7.46 2.86
CA THR A 49 -8.80 -8.15 4.01
C THR A 49 -9.94 -8.78 4.82
N LYS A 50 -9.85 -10.08 5.09
CA LYS A 50 -10.78 -10.80 5.97
C LYS A 50 -10.14 -11.03 7.33
N PHE A 51 -10.88 -10.76 8.39
CA PHE A 51 -10.42 -10.86 9.78
C PHE A 51 -11.10 -12.01 10.52
N SER A 52 -10.39 -12.62 11.47
CA SER A 52 -10.97 -13.49 12.49
C SER A 52 -11.65 -12.67 13.61
N ASP A 53 -12.51 -13.29 14.41
CA ASP A 53 -13.13 -12.63 15.57
C ASP A 53 -12.10 -12.14 16.58
N GLU A 54 -11.03 -12.91 16.77
CA GLU A 54 -9.93 -12.53 17.65
C GLU A 54 -9.21 -11.29 17.12
N GLN A 55 -8.93 -11.22 15.82
CA GLN A 55 -8.28 -10.06 15.20
C GLN A 55 -9.15 -8.81 15.30
N VAL A 56 -10.46 -8.94 15.05
CA VAL A 56 -11.40 -7.81 15.19
C VAL A 56 -11.44 -7.29 16.63
N SER A 57 -11.53 -8.19 17.61
CA SER A 57 -11.68 -7.80 19.02
C SER A 57 -10.39 -7.30 19.68
N LYS A 58 -9.23 -7.85 19.31
CA LYS A 58 -7.95 -7.54 19.96
C LYS A 58 -7.13 -6.50 19.22
N ASN A 59 -7.20 -6.46 17.90
CA ASN A 59 -6.26 -5.72 17.08
C ASN A 59 -6.85 -4.49 16.38
N LEU A 60 -8.14 -4.54 16.02
CA LEU A 60 -8.80 -3.43 15.35
C LEU A 60 -9.41 -2.44 16.35
N LYS A 61 -8.96 -1.19 16.27
CA LYS A 61 -9.52 -0.07 17.01
C LYS A 61 -10.22 0.89 16.07
N LYS A 62 -11.49 1.16 16.32
CA LYS A 62 -12.27 2.16 15.59
C LYS A 62 -11.69 3.55 15.87
N ALA A 63 -11.53 4.35 14.83
CA ALA A 63 -11.06 5.72 14.93
C ALA A 63 -11.76 6.60 13.89
N LYS A 64 -11.78 7.90 14.14
CA LYS A 64 -12.19 8.92 13.18
C LYS A 64 -10.96 9.49 12.50
N LEU A 65 -10.96 9.50 11.18
CA LEU A 65 -9.94 10.21 10.41
C LEU A 65 -10.18 11.72 10.52
N LEU A 66 -9.20 12.46 11.01
CA LEU A 66 -9.32 13.91 11.16
C LEU A 66 -8.74 14.65 9.96
N LYS A 67 -7.52 14.28 9.53
CA LYS A 67 -6.87 14.87 8.35
C LYS A 67 -5.77 13.99 7.78
N TRP A 68 -5.43 14.24 6.52
CA TRP A 68 -4.20 13.70 5.89
C TRP A 68 -3.10 14.75 5.90
N ARG A 69 -1.96 14.46 6.55
CA ARG A 69 -0.77 15.32 6.43
C ARG A 69 -0.11 15.15 5.07
N ASP A 70 -0.06 13.93 4.58
CA ASP A 70 0.46 13.50 3.27
C ASP A 70 -0.14 12.14 2.87
N GLY A 71 0.46 11.45 1.89
CA GLY A 71 -0.08 10.22 1.32
C GLY A 71 -0.06 8.99 2.24
N ASP A 72 0.75 9.00 3.32
CA ASP A 72 0.89 7.88 4.25
C ASP A 72 0.90 8.29 5.74
N THR A 73 0.67 9.57 6.03
CA THR A 73 0.63 10.12 7.38
C THR A 73 -0.72 10.76 7.70
N PRO A 74 -1.73 9.97 8.10
CA PRO A 74 -3.00 10.50 8.61
C PRO A 74 -2.89 10.93 10.08
N GLU A 75 -3.80 11.81 10.49
CA GLU A 75 -4.13 12.04 11.89
C GLU A 75 -5.50 11.46 12.21
N ILE A 76 -5.58 10.67 13.28
CA ILE A 76 -6.81 10.02 13.72
C ILE A 76 -7.08 10.32 15.20
N GLN A 77 -8.33 10.16 15.59
CA GLN A 77 -8.77 10.18 16.99
C GLN A 77 -9.55 8.90 17.26
N PHE A 78 -9.17 8.17 18.31
CA PHE A 78 -9.83 6.90 18.62
C PHE A 78 -11.20 7.14 19.26
N TYR A 79 -12.13 6.22 19.03
CA TYR A 79 -13.33 6.12 19.84
C TYR A 79 -13.00 5.49 21.20
N GLU A 80 -13.73 5.88 22.26
CA GLU A 80 -13.56 5.34 23.62
C GLU A 80 -13.70 3.80 23.65
N ASN A 81 -14.60 3.27 22.82
CA ASN A 81 -14.68 1.86 22.47
C ASN A 81 -15.29 1.69 21.06
N ASN A 82 -15.19 0.49 20.49
CA ASN A 82 -15.57 0.23 19.10
C ASN A 82 -17.07 0.39 18.79
N ASP A 83 -17.93 0.42 19.80
CA ASP A 83 -19.39 0.58 19.67
C ASP A 83 -19.88 1.95 20.17
N SER A 84 -18.96 2.84 20.56
CA SER A 84 -19.25 4.21 21.00
C SER A 84 -19.11 5.21 19.85
N ASP A 85 -19.87 6.30 19.96
CA ASP A 85 -19.68 7.51 19.14
C ASP A 85 -18.86 8.58 19.86
N GLU A 86 -18.44 8.32 21.11
CA GLU A 86 -17.58 9.20 21.90
C GLU A 86 -16.11 9.02 21.52
N LEU A 87 -15.42 10.13 21.28
CA LEU A 87 -14.00 10.17 20.90
C LEU A 87 -13.13 10.44 22.13
N THR A 88 -11.96 9.79 22.17
CA THR A 88 -10.89 10.06 23.13
C THR A 88 -10.33 11.47 22.98
N ASP A 89 -9.77 12.06 24.03
CA ASP A 89 -9.14 13.40 23.95
C ASP A 89 -7.82 13.44 23.15
N GLN A 90 -7.31 12.29 22.70
CA GLN A 90 -5.98 12.17 22.09
C GLN A 90 -6.04 12.10 20.56
N ILE A 91 -5.40 13.07 19.91
CA ILE A 91 -5.12 13.05 18.47
C ILE A 91 -3.78 12.36 18.22
N ASN A 92 -3.78 11.37 17.35
CA ASN A 92 -2.60 10.56 17.03
C ASN A 92 -2.23 10.73 15.56
N ALA A 93 -0.99 11.13 15.31
CA ALA A 93 -0.39 11.03 13.99
C ALA A 93 0.05 9.58 13.74
N ILE A 94 -0.24 9.06 12.56
CA ILE A 94 0.02 7.67 12.20
C ILE A 94 1.11 7.63 11.13
N ARG A 95 2.03 6.67 11.22
CA ARG A 95 2.85 6.25 10.07
C ARG A 95 2.31 4.91 9.60
N ILE A 96 1.84 4.86 8.35
CA ILE A 96 1.43 3.59 7.76
C ILE A 96 2.67 2.72 7.56
N GLU A 97 2.69 1.50 8.10
CA GLU A 97 3.92 0.70 8.19
C GLU A 97 4.34 0.03 6.89
N SER A 98 3.37 -0.47 6.13
CA SER A 98 3.59 -1.37 5.00
C SER A 98 3.87 -0.66 3.67
N ILE A 99 3.93 0.67 3.66
CA ILE A 99 4.17 1.48 2.47
C ILE A 99 5.10 2.66 2.75
N ASP A 100 5.72 3.18 1.69
CA ASP A 100 6.35 4.50 1.70
C ASP A 100 5.84 5.30 0.49
N THR A 101 5.46 6.56 0.73
CA THR A 101 5.06 7.49 -0.32
C THR A 101 6.17 8.50 -0.64
N PRO A 102 6.19 9.09 -1.84
CA PRO A 102 7.10 10.17 -2.18
C PRO A 102 6.92 11.39 -1.24
N GLU A 103 8.00 12.12 -0.93
CA GLU A 103 7.95 13.19 0.06
C GLU A 103 7.47 14.52 -0.52
N LYS A 104 6.55 15.21 0.16
CA LYS A 104 6.14 16.58 -0.22
C LYS A 104 7.16 17.65 0.13
N THR A 105 8.02 17.38 1.12
CA THR A 105 8.99 18.35 1.63
C THR A 105 10.36 17.71 1.81
N LYS A 106 11.41 18.50 1.62
CA LYS A 106 12.79 18.16 1.94
C LYS A 106 13.38 19.18 2.91
N VAL A 107 14.51 18.82 3.51
CA VAL A 107 15.31 19.76 4.30
C VAL A 107 16.37 20.39 3.39
N ASN A 108 16.40 21.71 3.27
CA ASN A 108 17.41 22.43 2.49
C ASN A 108 18.76 22.50 3.24
N GLN A 109 19.77 23.12 2.61
CA GLN A 109 21.10 23.30 3.22
C GLN A 109 21.07 24.14 4.50
N GLU A 110 20.08 25.01 4.65
CA GLU A 110 19.85 25.89 5.80
C GLU A 110 19.04 25.20 6.92
N LYS A 111 18.76 23.90 6.78
CA LYS A 111 17.98 23.08 7.71
C LYS A 111 16.50 23.47 7.82
N GLU A 112 15.96 24.12 6.80
CA GLU A 112 14.56 24.49 6.72
C GLU A 112 13.76 23.47 5.90
N ARG A 113 12.49 23.23 6.28
CA ARG A 113 11.58 22.43 5.45
C ARG A 113 11.09 23.25 4.27
N VAL A 114 11.43 22.81 3.08
CA VAL A 114 10.99 23.38 1.80
C VAL A 114 10.29 22.31 0.96
N PRO A 115 9.49 22.67 -0.06
CA PRO A 115 8.94 21.69 -0.98
C PRO A 115 10.03 20.82 -1.62
N SER A 116 9.71 19.54 -1.86
CA SER A 116 10.57 18.64 -2.65
C SER A 116 10.70 19.11 -4.09
N ASP A 117 11.76 18.68 -4.79
CA ASP A 117 11.90 18.96 -6.21
C ASP A 117 11.04 18.02 -7.06
N GLU A 118 10.88 18.36 -8.34
CA GLU A 118 10.26 17.46 -9.31
C GLU A 118 11.20 16.29 -9.69
N PRO A 119 10.65 15.09 -10.00
CA PRO A 119 9.22 14.76 -10.07
C PRO A 119 8.59 14.33 -8.74
N GLU A 120 9.37 14.24 -7.65
CA GLU A 120 8.91 13.72 -6.36
C GLU A 120 7.68 14.45 -5.83
N LEU A 121 7.71 15.79 -5.87
CA LEU A 121 6.61 16.63 -5.40
C LEU A 121 5.28 16.35 -6.13
N THR A 122 5.31 16.12 -7.45
CA THR A 122 4.12 15.78 -8.23
C THR A 122 3.49 14.47 -7.74
N TYR A 123 4.29 13.42 -7.54
CA TYR A 123 3.76 12.14 -7.08
C TYR A 123 3.32 12.18 -5.61
N ALA A 124 4.01 12.94 -4.77
CA ALA A 124 3.63 13.16 -3.37
C ALA A 124 2.26 13.87 -3.24
N LYS A 125 1.99 14.84 -4.11
CA LYS A 125 0.68 15.50 -4.20
C LYS A 125 -0.41 14.53 -4.67
N LYS A 126 -0.16 13.77 -5.74
CA LYS A 126 -1.10 12.74 -6.22
C LYS A 126 -1.41 11.70 -5.13
N ALA A 127 -0.40 11.26 -4.38
CA ALA A 127 -0.60 10.34 -3.25
C ALA A 127 -1.51 10.95 -2.17
N THR A 128 -1.28 12.21 -1.81
CA THR A 128 -2.14 12.93 -0.85
C THR A 128 -3.58 13.06 -1.38
N GLU A 129 -3.76 13.45 -2.64
CA GLU A 129 -5.08 13.60 -3.28
C GLU A 129 -5.83 12.27 -3.32
N LEU A 130 -5.15 11.18 -3.65
CA LEU A 130 -5.75 9.85 -3.61
C LEU A 130 -6.15 9.47 -2.18
N ALA A 131 -5.30 9.74 -1.19
CA ALA A 131 -5.61 9.43 0.20
C ALA A 131 -6.88 10.16 0.67
N GLN A 132 -6.95 11.47 0.41
CA GLN A 132 -8.11 12.31 0.73
C GLN A 132 -9.39 11.88 0.01
N LYS A 133 -9.28 11.45 -1.25
CA LYS A 133 -10.43 10.95 -2.02
C LYS A 133 -10.89 9.58 -1.54
N THR A 134 -9.95 8.70 -1.21
CA THR A 134 -10.23 7.32 -0.78
C THR A 134 -10.89 7.30 0.59
N ILE A 135 -10.33 8.07 1.54
CA ILE A 135 -10.87 8.21 2.88
C ILE A 135 -10.99 9.71 3.18
N PRO A 136 -12.16 10.31 2.89
CA PRO A 136 -12.45 11.69 3.26
C PRO A 136 -12.33 11.94 4.77
N GLU A 137 -11.92 13.16 5.13
CA GLU A 137 -11.88 13.62 6.51
C GLU A 137 -13.27 13.50 7.17
N GLY A 138 -13.27 13.09 8.44
CA GLY A 138 -14.49 12.84 9.21
C GLY A 138 -15.03 11.41 9.10
N ASN A 139 -14.50 10.58 8.20
CA ASN A 139 -14.93 9.18 8.08
C ASN A 139 -14.35 8.28 9.17
N ASP A 140 -15.11 7.23 9.49
CA ASP A 140 -14.67 6.15 10.37
C ASP A 140 -13.68 5.22 9.65
N VAL A 141 -12.66 4.82 10.39
CA VAL A 141 -11.64 3.86 9.98
C VAL A 141 -11.36 2.87 11.11
N TYR A 142 -10.72 1.76 10.76
CA TYR A 142 -10.23 0.77 11.71
C TYR A 142 -8.71 0.75 11.64
N PHE A 143 -8.06 1.05 12.76
CA PHE A 143 -6.61 1.06 12.86
C PHE A 143 -6.13 -0.23 13.53
N TRP A 144 -5.16 -0.90 12.89
CA TRP A 144 -4.42 -2.00 13.48
C TRP A 144 -3.04 -1.52 13.92
N TYR A 145 -2.77 -1.60 15.22
CA TYR A 145 -1.48 -1.16 15.78
C TYR A 145 -0.40 -2.23 15.60
N ALA A 146 0.74 -1.85 15.04
CA ALA A 146 1.87 -2.76 14.82
C ALA A 146 2.78 -2.94 16.05
N ASN A 147 2.33 -2.55 17.24
CA ASN A 147 3.12 -2.59 18.47
C ASN A 147 4.43 -1.77 18.44
N ALA A 148 4.53 -0.80 17.52
CA ALA A 148 5.69 0.07 17.37
C ALA A 148 5.32 1.57 17.43
N LYS A 149 6.26 2.38 17.95
CA LYS A 149 6.23 3.85 17.85
C LYS A 149 7.41 4.32 17.01
N SER A 150 7.17 5.26 16.10
CA SER A 150 8.20 5.90 15.30
C SER A 150 8.17 7.40 15.61
N TYR A 151 9.11 7.86 16.43
CA TYR A 151 9.11 9.22 16.97
C TYR A 151 7.80 9.52 17.73
N ASP A 152 7.08 10.56 17.31
CA ASP A 152 5.80 11.01 17.83
C ASP A 152 4.59 10.34 17.18
N ARG A 153 4.81 9.34 16.30
CA ARG A 153 3.75 8.66 15.55
C ARG A 153 3.50 7.24 16.04
N LEU A 154 2.23 6.85 16.06
CA LEU A 154 1.85 5.44 16.14
C LEU A 154 2.12 4.77 14.78
N VAL A 155 2.54 3.51 14.80
CA VAL A 155 2.83 2.73 13.60
C VAL A 155 1.78 1.64 13.45
N GLY A 156 1.26 1.46 12.23
CA GLY A 156 0.26 0.44 11.94
C GLY A 156 -0.36 0.61 10.55
N THR A 157 -1.53 0.04 10.35
CA THR A 157 -2.28 0.15 9.08
C THR A 157 -3.71 0.61 9.31
N ILE A 158 -4.21 1.38 8.36
CA ILE A 158 -5.62 1.80 8.31
C ILE A 158 -6.39 0.88 7.37
N TYR A 159 -7.56 0.45 7.85
CA TYR A 159 -8.58 -0.23 7.10
C TYR A 159 -9.85 0.63 7.04
N TYR A 160 -10.54 0.61 5.91
CA TYR A 160 -11.77 1.36 5.70
C TYR A 160 -12.83 0.50 5.01
N ASP A 161 -14.07 0.99 4.95
CA ASP A 161 -15.22 0.26 4.43
C ASP A 161 -15.41 -1.11 5.13
N PHE A 162 -15.38 -1.08 6.47
CA PHE A 162 -15.46 -2.28 7.29
C PHE A 162 -16.89 -2.84 7.30
N ASN A 163 -17.04 -4.05 6.78
CA ASN A 163 -18.27 -4.82 6.86
C ASN A 163 -18.25 -5.68 8.14
N LYS A 164 -19.10 -5.33 9.12
CA LYS A 164 -19.18 -6.03 10.41
C LYS A 164 -19.63 -7.49 10.28
N GLU A 165 -20.55 -7.80 9.36
CA GLU A 165 -21.12 -9.15 9.20
C GLU A 165 -20.07 -10.12 8.61
N ASN A 166 -19.37 -9.67 7.58
CA ASN A 166 -18.37 -10.47 6.87
C ASN A 166 -16.96 -10.35 7.48
N LYS A 167 -16.75 -9.38 8.37
CA LYS A 167 -15.46 -9.04 9.00
C LYS A 167 -14.41 -8.77 7.92
N THR A 168 -14.79 -7.96 6.94
CA THR A 168 -13.93 -7.59 5.83
C THR A 168 -13.74 -6.09 5.75
N ALA A 169 -12.57 -5.63 5.35
CA ALA A 169 -12.31 -4.23 5.05
C ALA A 169 -11.24 -4.08 3.97
N ILE A 170 -11.10 -2.86 3.45
CA ILE A 170 -10.09 -2.53 2.45
C ILE A 170 -8.84 -1.98 3.16
N SER A 171 -7.68 -2.55 2.85
CA SER A 171 -6.39 -2.03 3.31
C SER A 171 -6.04 -0.73 2.56
N PHE A 172 -5.84 0.36 3.30
CA PHE A 172 -5.38 1.63 2.73
C PHE A 172 -4.04 1.46 1.99
N SER A 173 -3.10 0.72 2.58
CA SER A 173 -1.81 0.39 1.98
C SER A 173 -1.98 -0.27 0.61
N ALA A 174 -2.84 -1.28 0.51
CA ALA A 174 -3.11 -1.96 -0.76
C ALA A 174 -3.72 -1.01 -1.79
N THR A 175 -4.62 -0.10 -1.39
CA THR A 175 -5.19 0.92 -2.30
C THR A 175 -4.13 1.87 -2.85
N MET A 176 -3.22 2.36 -1.99
CA MET A 176 -2.14 3.26 -2.41
C MET A 176 -1.17 2.57 -3.37
N VAL A 177 -0.79 1.33 -3.07
CA VAL A 177 0.10 0.52 -3.91
C VAL A 177 -0.55 0.14 -5.24
N LEU A 178 -1.83 -0.25 -5.25
CA LEU A 178 -2.59 -0.60 -6.45
C LEU A 178 -2.67 0.56 -7.46
N ASN A 179 -2.68 1.79 -6.96
CA ASN A 179 -2.66 2.99 -7.78
C ASN A 179 -1.24 3.42 -8.16
N GLY A 180 -0.20 2.72 -7.71
CA GLY A 180 1.20 3.06 -7.97
C GLY A 180 1.60 4.39 -7.39
N LEU A 181 1.05 4.78 -6.22
CA LEU A 181 1.39 6.03 -5.54
C LEU A 181 2.14 5.81 -4.21
N ALA A 182 2.46 4.56 -3.91
CA ALA A 182 3.35 4.16 -2.84
C ALA A 182 4.14 2.91 -3.26
N ILE A 183 5.35 2.74 -2.75
CA ILE A 183 6.06 1.46 -2.79
C ILE A 183 5.66 0.62 -1.57
N PRO A 184 5.48 -0.70 -1.70
CA PRO A 184 5.34 -1.57 -0.55
C PRO A 184 6.69 -1.73 0.16
N ILE A 185 6.70 -1.76 1.49
CA ILE A 185 7.93 -1.93 2.28
C ILE A 185 7.73 -2.99 3.35
N ILE A 186 8.82 -3.65 3.73
CA ILE A 186 8.85 -4.59 4.84
C ILE A 186 10.15 -4.39 5.64
N LYS A 187 10.02 -4.21 6.95
CA LYS A 187 11.18 -4.03 7.85
C LYS A 187 11.87 -5.34 8.15
N SER A 188 11.10 -6.40 8.43
CA SER A 188 11.64 -7.72 8.72
C SER A 188 10.76 -8.81 8.12
N PRO A 189 11.31 -9.73 7.31
CA PRO A 189 10.58 -10.90 6.81
C PRO A 189 10.11 -11.84 7.92
N THR A 190 10.73 -11.78 9.11
CA THR A 190 10.31 -12.58 10.26
C THR A 190 8.91 -12.23 10.73
N ASP A 191 8.47 -11.00 10.51
CA ASP A 191 7.14 -10.53 10.93
C ASP A 191 6.02 -11.18 10.11
N LEU A 192 6.37 -11.75 8.95
CA LEU A 192 5.47 -12.57 8.13
C LEU A 192 5.29 -13.98 8.70
N LEU A 193 6.11 -14.42 9.66
CA LEU A 193 5.95 -15.75 10.27
C LEU A 193 4.87 -15.78 11.36
N ASP A 194 4.44 -14.61 11.85
CA ASP A 194 3.40 -14.47 12.87
C ASP A 194 2.04 -14.16 12.22
N THR A 195 1.14 -15.13 12.19
CA THR A 195 -0.21 -15.00 11.62
C THR A 195 -1.11 -14.00 12.36
N SER A 196 -0.71 -13.57 13.55
CA SER A 196 -1.38 -12.55 14.35
C SER A 196 -0.79 -11.15 14.19
N SER A 197 0.29 -11.00 13.41
CA SER A 197 0.91 -9.71 13.17
C SER A 197 0.09 -8.86 12.19
N GLU A 198 0.17 -7.54 12.35
CA GLU A 198 -0.41 -6.59 11.40
C GLU A 198 0.15 -6.83 9.99
N LEU A 199 1.47 -6.95 9.92
CA LEU A 199 2.19 -7.05 8.67
C LEU A 199 1.79 -8.31 7.90
N TYR A 200 1.57 -9.44 8.59
CA TYR A 200 1.04 -10.65 7.98
C TYR A 200 -0.28 -10.41 7.25
N VAL A 201 -1.22 -9.75 7.94
CA VAL A 201 -2.58 -9.53 7.44
C VAL A 201 -2.60 -8.51 6.30
N ALA A 202 -1.77 -7.46 6.37
CA ALA A 202 -1.67 -6.44 5.32
C ALA A 202 -0.84 -6.87 4.11
N THR A 203 0.15 -7.75 4.27
CA THR A 203 1.12 -8.07 3.19
C THR A 203 0.47 -8.72 1.98
N LYS A 204 -0.45 -9.68 2.18
CA LYS A 204 -1.11 -10.38 1.06
C LYS A 204 -1.84 -9.42 0.09
N PRO A 205 -2.77 -8.56 0.53
CA PRO A 205 -3.44 -7.62 -0.38
C PRO A 205 -2.45 -6.60 -0.98
N VAL A 206 -1.43 -6.19 -0.23
CA VAL A 206 -0.37 -5.28 -0.72
C VAL A 206 0.48 -5.92 -1.83
N ALA A 207 0.86 -7.19 -1.69
CA ALA A 207 1.64 -7.92 -2.69
C ALA A 207 0.87 -8.09 -4.00
N ILE A 208 -0.41 -8.45 -3.92
CA ILE A 208 -1.29 -8.54 -5.09
C ILE A 208 -1.39 -7.17 -5.78
N ALA A 209 -1.66 -6.11 -5.01
CA ALA A 209 -1.74 -4.75 -5.51
C ALA A 209 -0.45 -4.29 -6.21
N ALA A 210 0.72 -4.63 -5.65
CA ALA A 210 2.03 -4.26 -6.20
C ALA A 210 2.24 -4.87 -7.60
N ASN A 211 1.98 -6.17 -7.74
CA ASN A 211 2.15 -6.85 -9.03
C ASN A 211 1.19 -6.30 -10.09
N ILE A 212 -0.08 -6.00 -9.73
CA ILE A 212 -1.03 -5.35 -10.65
C ILE A 212 -0.52 -3.96 -11.08
N ALA A 213 -0.08 -3.14 -10.12
CA ALA A 213 0.36 -1.77 -10.40
C ALA A 213 1.59 -1.74 -11.30
N ILE A 214 2.53 -2.66 -11.09
CA ILE A 214 3.75 -2.80 -11.87
C ILE A 214 3.46 -3.28 -13.29
N LEU A 215 2.65 -4.33 -13.46
CA LEU A 215 2.28 -4.84 -14.79
C LEU A 215 1.54 -3.80 -15.62
N ASN A 216 0.72 -2.96 -14.97
CA ASN A 216 0.03 -1.84 -15.61
C ASN A 216 0.89 -0.57 -15.73
N LYS A 217 2.15 -0.58 -15.28
CA LYS A 217 3.04 0.60 -15.21
C LYS A 217 2.35 1.84 -14.60
N ARG A 218 1.62 1.69 -13.50
CA ARG A 218 0.87 2.80 -12.91
C ARG A 218 1.79 3.80 -12.21
N ASN A 219 1.58 5.10 -12.48
CA ASN A 219 2.19 6.23 -11.77
C ASN A 219 3.70 6.08 -11.49
N ILE A 220 4.13 5.79 -10.25
CA ILE A 220 5.55 5.71 -9.92
C ILE A 220 6.30 4.61 -10.69
N TRP A 221 5.56 3.64 -11.25
CA TRP A 221 6.07 2.53 -12.04
C TRP A 221 6.18 2.83 -13.55
N SER A 222 5.81 4.03 -14.02
CA SER A 222 5.91 4.43 -15.46
C SER A 222 6.89 5.56 -15.76
N ALA A 223 7.59 6.12 -14.77
CA ALA A 223 8.53 7.21 -15.03
C ALA A 223 9.73 6.77 -15.88
N ASP A 224 10.07 5.47 -15.87
CA ASP A 224 11.08 4.86 -16.76
C ASP A 224 10.65 3.45 -17.19
N ASN A 225 11.22 2.94 -18.29
CA ASN A 225 11.03 1.55 -18.71
C ASN A 225 11.70 0.54 -17.78
N ASN A 226 12.68 0.97 -16.99
CA ASN A 226 13.31 0.22 -15.91
C ASN A 226 12.67 0.63 -14.56
N LEU A 227 12.05 -0.32 -13.86
CA LEU A 227 11.32 -0.03 -12.63
C LEU A 227 12.20 0.58 -11.54
N SER A 228 13.43 0.06 -11.34
CA SER A 228 14.36 0.62 -10.36
C SER A 228 14.70 2.07 -10.66
N LYS A 229 14.96 2.40 -11.94
CA LYS A 229 15.21 3.79 -12.35
C LYS A 229 13.98 4.69 -12.18
N SER A 230 12.79 4.16 -12.44
CA SER A 230 11.53 4.87 -12.23
C SER A 230 11.39 5.28 -10.76
N ILE A 231 11.65 4.34 -9.84
CA ILE A 231 11.62 4.58 -8.40
C ILE A 231 12.74 5.52 -7.95
N GLU A 232 14.00 5.30 -8.36
CA GLU A 232 15.15 6.17 -8.04
C GLU A 232 14.94 7.62 -8.53
N THR A 233 14.26 7.79 -9.66
CA THR A 233 13.94 9.12 -10.22
C THR A 233 12.90 9.87 -9.38
N ILE A 234 12.01 9.15 -8.69
CA ILE A 234 10.92 9.72 -7.92
C ILE A 234 11.32 9.91 -6.46
N TYR A 235 11.93 8.92 -5.81
CA TYR A 235 12.25 8.94 -4.38
C TYR A 235 13.65 9.54 -4.14
N LYS A 236 13.81 10.84 -4.37
CA LYS A 236 15.10 11.55 -4.27
C LYS A 236 15.40 12.06 -2.86
N VAL A 237 14.39 12.41 -2.07
CA VAL A 237 14.59 13.03 -0.75
C VAL A 237 15.18 12.03 0.26
N ARG A 238 14.62 10.82 0.32
CA ARG A 238 15.06 9.78 1.28
C ARG A 238 15.65 8.54 0.62
N GLY A 239 15.57 8.43 -0.71
CA GLY A 239 15.72 7.14 -1.39
C GLY A 239 14.46 6.29 -1.25
N ALA A 240 14.43 5.19 -2.00
CA ALA A 240 13.40 4.17 -1.86
C ALA A 240 13.96 2.96 -1.11
N ASP A 241 13.18 2.44 -0.17
CA ASP A 241 13.51 1.21 0.54
C ASP A 241 13.50 0.03 -0.42
N THR A 242 14.63 -0.69 -0.54
CA THR A 242 14.77 -1.78 -1.52
C THR A 242 13.91 -3.00 -1.23
N SER A 243 13.32 -3.11 -0.04
CA SER A 243 12.45 -4.23 0.35
C SER A 243 11.19 -4.38 -0.51
N TRP A 244 10.83 -3.37 -1.31
CA TRP A 244 9.72 -3.47 -2.27
C TRP A 244 9.87 -4.64 -3.24
N VAL A 245 11.11 -5.06 -3.56
CA VAL A 245 11.37 -6.21 -4.46
C VAL A 245 10.86 -7.53 -3.88
N SER A 246 10.75 -7.63 -2.55
CA SER A 246 10.25 -8.83 -1.85
C SER A 246 8.76 -9.10 -2.14
N PHE A 247 8.03 -8.09 -2.59
CA PHE A 247 6.63 -8.18 -3.00
C PHE A 247 6.45 -8.63 -4.46
N LEU A 248 7.53 -8.91 -5.19
CA LEU A 248 7.47 -9.47 -6.55
C LEU A 248 7.50 -11.00 -6.50
N ASN A 249 6.70 -11.66 -7.33
CA ASN A 249 6.68 -13.13 -7.37
C ASN A 249 8.03 -13.68 -7.86
N PRO A 250 8.71 -14.60 -7.11
CA PRO A 250 10.01 -15.14 -7.47
C PRO A 250 10.09 -15.77 -8.86
N LYS A 251 8.95 -16.28 -9.35
CA LYS A 251 8.84 -16.91 -10.67
C LYS A 251 8.63 -15.89 -11.80
N SER A 252 8.18 -14.68 -11.49
CA SER A 252 7.96 -13.61 -12.47
C SER A 252 9.27 -13.09 -13.10
N ASN A 253 9.16 -12.58 -14.31
CA ASN A 253 10.25 -11.89 -14.99
C ASN A 253 10.70 -10.64 -14.25
N ASN A 254 9.76 -9.87 -13.68
CA ASN A 254 10.09 -8.67 -12.91
C ASN A 254 11.00 -9.02 -11.73
N TYR A 255 10.67 -10.05 -10.95
CA TYR A 255 11.53 -10.50 -9.86
C TYR A 255 12.93 -10.88 -10.36
N LYS A 256 13.03 -11.71 -11.41
CA LYS A 256 14.33 -12.15 -11.96
C LYS A 256 15.22 -10.99 -12.41
N ILE A 257 14.63 -9.89 -12.87
CA ILE A 257 15.33 -8.68 -13.31
C ILE A 257 15.77 -7.83 -12.11
N TYR A 258 14.90 -7.62 -11.13
CA TYR A 258 15.10 -6.60 -10.08
C TYR A 258 15.57 -7.15 -8.73
N ALA A 259 15.30 -8.42 -8.43
CA ALA A 259 15.67 -9.04 -7.14
C ALA A 259 17.16 -9.36 -6.99
N LYS A 260 17.94 -9.38 -8.10
CA LYS A 260 19.42 -9.54 -8.05
C LYS A 260 20.16 -8.39 -7.35
N LYS A 261 19.44 -7.40 -6.82
CA LYS A 261 19.96 -6.31 -5.98
C LYS A 261 19.54 -6.41 -4.50
N GLY A 262 18.81 -7.46 -4.09
CA GLY A 262 18.39 -7.69 -2.70
C GLY A 262 18.95 -8.99 -2.14
N ASP A 263 19.04 -9.08 -0.82
CA ASP A 263 19.40 -10.31 -0.10
C ASP A 263 18.37 -11.41 -0.40
N GLU A 264 18.81 -12.52 -1.01
CA GLU A 264 17.94 -13.59 -1.54
C GLU A 264 17.00 -14.19 -0.47
N ASN A 265 17.30 -13.98 0.82
CA ASN A 265 16.52 -14.47 1.95
C ASN A 265 15.15 -13.78 2.15
N TYR A 266 14.90 -12.61 1.53
CA TYR A 266 13.68 -11.83 1.76
C TYR A 266 12.49 -12.26 0.89
N ALA A 267 12.74 -12.86 -0.27
CA ALA A 267 11.69 -13.21 -1.21
C ALA A 267 11.11 -14.61 -0.98
N GLN A 268 11.90 -15.56 -0.47
CA GLN A 268 11.38 -16.91 -0.18
C GLN A 268 10.32 -16.91 0.95
N SER A 269 10.32 -15.90 1.83
CA SER A 269 9.44 -15.84 3.01
C SER A 269 8.08 -15.20 2.74
N VAL A 270 7.97 -14.26 1.79
CA VAL A 270 6.68 -13.63 1.40
C VAL A 270 5.80 -14.61 0.61
N TRP A 271 6.40 -15.49 -0.20
CA TRP A 271 5.68 -16.20 -1.24
C TRP A 271 5.12 -17.57 -0.86
N ASN A 272 5.58 -18.16 0.24
CA ASN A 272 4.90 -19.29 0.87
C ASN A 272 3.50 -18.92 1.41
N PHE A 273 3.11 -17.63 1.40
CA PHE A 273 1.76 -17.15 1.77
C PHE A 273 0.75 -17.05 0.63
N LEU A 274 1.21 -17.20 -0.62
CA LEU A 274 0.40 -17.03 -1.82
C LEU A 274 0.19 -18.32 -2.61
N GLU A 275 0.89 -19.40 -2.25
CA GLU A 275 0.58 -20.79 -2.60
C GLU A 275 -0.33 -21.42 -1.54
#